data_AF-A0A9P2IBK9-F1
#
_entry.id   AF-A0A9P2IBK9-F1
#
_cell.length_a   1.000
_cell.length_b   1.000
_cell.length_c   1.000
_cell.angle_alpha   90.00
_cell.angle_beta   90.00
_cell.angle_gamma   90.00
#
_symmetry.space_group_name_H-M   'P 1'
#
loop_
_entity.id
_entity.type
_entity.pdbx_description
1 polymer ?
#
loop_
_entity_poly.entity_id
_entity_poly.type
_entity_poly.pdbx_seq_one_letter_code
_entity_poly.pdbx_strand_id
1 'polypeptide(L)'
;MTKGVQMAITVYSRTFKKELDIVQLLNLYLSNNVLNFSDFKEFVAFDAECPICNVSGAIVVSEGYSKTTNKIVSQSHFSFRTKDGTDAHKIFCDHYNGDDKQIDSSKDGFIKLGTSGSEITSIIRELVCRGIEHEEFNQEDIRNMRRWFTELRQSGTFSVNYSPHMINLVRASMYSRKGEDTYIFDEERKNKSWFDINDEVYRSLRFKYPSLMIDMTNKDNAIFYNLVNSTIFTKQAYRLVARDRGYQVYDRRLLKDKYEATIRIAQKITRHHEFLFRKIRGLSAVKKNNPLLAVSALLLFVSDWNETSAINKFIKLCGVGKSKNNDEGNVIGLNPFIHYDAWNVIHQLKDLMVTLPDFSNLDEEFAKEKARLTELYKL
;
A
#
# COMPACT_ATOMS: atom_id res chain seq x y z
N MET A 1 19.62 2.47 -12.17
CA MET A 1 18.59 3.39 -11.64
C MET A 1 18.68 3.35 -10.13
N THR A 2 19.24 4.38 -9.50
CA THR A 2 19.27 4.54 -8.04
C THR A 2 17.83 4.55 -7.53
N LYS A 3 17.44 3.52 -6.78
CA LYS A 3 16.16 3.47 -6.07
C LYS A 3 16.11 4.73 -5.20
N GLY A 4 15.20 5.65 -5.48
CA GLY A 4 14.97 6.82 -4.63
C GLY A 4 14.66 6.34 -3.21
N VAL A 5 15.61 6.57 -2.29
CA VAL A 5 15.41 6.34 -0.86
C VAL A 5 14.49 7.46 -0.37
N GLN A 6 13.36 7.08 0.21
CA GLN A 6 12.41 8.04 0.76
C GLN A 6 12.86 8.42 2.16
N MET A 7 13.60 9.52 2.25
CA MET A 7 14.10 10.08 3.50
C MET A 7 12.93 10.58 4.38
N ALA A 8 13.11 10.55 5.71
CA ALA A 8 12.15 11.11 6.65
C ALA A 8 12.24 12.64 6.60
N ILE A 9 11.34 13.27 5.83
CA ILE A 9 11.25 14.73 5.72
C ILE A 9 10.54 15.38 6.91
N THR A 10 9.79 14.57 7.67
CA THR A 10 9.07 14.95 8.87
C THR A 10 9.39 13.99 10.01
N VAL A 11 9.23 14.47 11.24
CA VAL A 11 9.32 13.68 12.48
C VAL A 11 8.16 13.99 13.38
N TYR A 12 7.79 13.05 14.24
CA TYR A 12 6.88 13.33 15.33
C TYR A 12 7.67 13.93 16.50
N SER A 13 7.33 15.16 16.90
CA SER A 13 7.87 15.80 18.10
C SER A 13 7.09 15.37 19.34
N ARG A 14 7.76 14.80 20.33
CA ARG A 14 7.13 14.43 21.60
C ARG A 14 6.69 15.64 22.41
N THR A 15 7.50 16.69 22.40
CA THR A 15 7.26 17.95 23.10
C THR A 15 6.04 18.67 22.54
N PHE A 16 5.97 18.79 21.20
CA PHE A 16 4.90 19.55 20.55
C PHE A 16 3.68 18.68 20.16
N LYS A 17 3.79 17.35 20.32
CA LYS A 17 2.75 16.36 20.03
C LYS A 17 2.21 16.39 18.59
N LYS A 18 3.06 16.69 17.62
CA LYS A 18 2.70 16.80 16.21
C LYS A 18 3.86 16.44 15.29
N GLU A 19 3.50 16.04 14.07
CA GLU A 19 4.42 15.76 12.98
C GLU A 19 4.87 17.07 12.32
N LEU A 20 6.19 17.26 12.22
CA LEU A 20 6.81 18.52 11.83
C LEU A 20 7.97 18.27 10.87
N ASP A 21 8.12 19.12 9.87
CA ASP A 21 9.37 19.23 9.12
C ASP A 21 10.44 19.99 9.94
N ILE A 22 11.67 20.03 9.42
CA ILE A 22 12.80 20.69 10.09
C ILE A 22 12.53 22.17 10.38
N VAL A 23 11.93 22.89 9.43
CA VAL A 23 11.68 24.34 9.55
C VAL A 23 10.61 24.59 10.61
N GLN A 24 9.52 23.83 10.56
CA GLN A 24 8.44 23.91 11.54
C GLN A 24 8.94 23.57 12.95
N LEU A 25 9.76 22.54 13.10
CA LEU A 25 10.32 22.14 14.39
C LEU A 25 11.32 23.17 14.92
N LEU A 26 12.18 23.73 14.07
CA LEU A 26 13.12 24.79 14.44
C LEU A 26 12.39 26.05 14.91
N ASN A 27 11.35 26.48 14.21
CA ASN A 27 10.56 27.65 14.60
C ASN A 27 9.92 27.49 15.98
N LEU A 28 9.41 26.28 16.29
CA LEU A 28 8.83 25.97 17.59
C LEU A 28 9.88 25.87 18.69
N TYR A 29 11.06 25.31 18.38
CA TYR A 29 12.20 25.29 19.30
C TYR A 29 12.64 26.70 19.68
N LEU A 30 12.87 27.58 18.69
CA LEU A 30 13.32 28.96 18.92
C LEU A 30 12.30 29.81 19.66
N SER A 31 11.01 29.50 19.51
CA SER A 31 9.92 30.23 20.19
C SER A 31 9.63 29.73 21.60
N ASN A 32 10.28 28.64 22.04
CA ASN A 32 9.99 28.00 23.32
C ASN A 32 11.12 28.23 24.34
N ASN A 33 10.93 29.23 25.19
CA ASN A 33 11.90 29.64 26.22
C ASN A 33 12.08 28.64 27.38
N VAL A 34 11.29 27.56 27.42
CA VAL A 34 11.35 26.54 28.48
C VAL A 34 12.28 25.38 28.11
N LEU A 35 12.64 25.23 26.84
CA LEU A 35 13.51 24.16 26.38
C LEU A 35 14.96 24.45 26.78
N ASN A 36 15.53 23.58 27.61
CA ASN A 36 16.90 23.71 28.11
C ASN A 36 17.82 22.67 27.46
N PHE A 37 18.12 22.89 26.18
CA PHE A 37 19.08 22.09 25.41
C PHE A 37 20.22 23.02 24.93
N SER A 38 21.42 22.47 24.77
CA SER A 38 22.58 23.25 24.33
C SER A 38 22.42 23.76 22.89
N ASP A 39 21.80 22.96 22.02
CA ASP A 39 21.45 23.36 20.66
C ASP A 39 20.21 22.62 20.12
N PHE A 40 19.79 23.03 18.92
CA PHE A 40 18.66 22.42 18.22
C PHE A 40 18.89 20.93 17.89
N LYS A 41 20.14 20.51 17.64
CA LYS A 41 20.44 19.12 17.26
C LYS A 41 20.31 18.19 18.46
N GLU A 42 20.74 18.64 19.64
CA GLU A 42 20.55 17.93 20.90
C GLU A 42 19.05 17.79 21.21
N PHE A 43 18.29 18.88 21.06
CA PHE A 43 16.84 18.84 21.19
C PHE A 43 16.21 17.84 20.22
N VAL A 44 16.57 17.85 18.92
CA VAL A 44 16.03 16.92 17.93
C VAL A 44 16.39 15.46 18.27
N ALA A 45 17.63 15.18 18.67
CA ALA A 45 18.05 13.83 19.04
C ALA A 45 17.25 13.29 20.24
N PHE A 46 16.93 14.16 21.20
CA PHE A 46 16.09 13.81 22.33
C PHE A 46 14.60 13.73 21.96
N ASP A 47 14.05 14.70 21.25
CA ASP A 47 12.60 14.90 21.11
C ASP A 47 11.97 14.11 19.96
N ALA A 48 12.67 13.99 18.84
CA ALA A 48 12.08 13.57 17.58
C ALA A 48 12.04 12.04 17.41
N GLU A 49 10.89 11.55 16.95
CA GLU A 49 10.66 10.15 16.63
C GLU A 49 10.31 9.98 15.14
N CYS A 50 10.70 8.84 14.57
CA CYS A 50 10.20 8.42 13.27
C CYS A 50 8.67 8.29 13.32
N PRO A 51 7.92 8.93 12.41
CA PRO A 51 6.46 8.95 12.46
C PRO A 51 5.80 7.63 12.00
N ILE A 52 6.60 6.62 11.64
CA ILE A 52 6.15 5.29 11.21
C ILE A 52 6.50 4.22 12.24
N CYS A 53 7.78 4.14 12.64
CA CYS A 53 8.28 3.06 13.50
C CYS A 53 8.68 3.51 14.91
N ASN A 54 8.54 4.81 15.23
CA ASN A 54 8.81 5.43 16.52
C ASN A 54 10.26 5.31 17.03
N VAL A 55 11.23 4.95 16.17
CA VAL A 55 12.64 5.04 16.57
C VAL A 55 12.99 6.50 16.88
N SER A 56 13.67 6.73 18.01
CA SER A 56 14.14 8.04 18.45
C SER A 56 15.62 8.25 18.05
N GLY A 57 16.21 9.38 18.45
CA GLY A 57 17.62 9.66 18.15
C GLY A 57 17.80 10.23 16.73
N ALA A 58 16.87 11.09 16.30
CA ALA A 58 16.95 11.71 15.00
C ALA A 58 18.18 12.62 14.88
N ILE A 59 18.79 12.64 13.71
CA ILE A 59 19.92 13.48 13.34
C ILE A 59 19.46 14.41 12.22
N VAL A 60 19.64 15.71 12.40
CA VAL A 60 19.36 16.70 11.37
C VAL A 60 20.43 16.62 10.27
N VAL A 61 20.01 16.34 9.04
CA VAL A 61 20.87 16.35 7.86
C VAL A 61 20.55 17.59 7.03
N SER A 62 21.55 18.45 6.86
CA SER A 62 21.45 19.68 6.07
C SER A 62 21.27 19.39 4.58
N GLU A 63 20.81 20.41 3.85
CA GLU A 63 20.73 20.35 2.40
C GLU A 63 22.11 20.11 1.76
N GLY A 64 22.14 19.30 0.71
CA GLY A 64 23.32 19.07 -0.10
C GLY A 64 23.29 20.01 -1.30
N TYR A 65 24.44 20.62 -1.62
CA TYR A 65 24.62 21.47 -2.79
C TYR A 65 25.59 20.82 -3.78
N SER A 66 25.24 20.86 -5.06
CA SER A 66 26.14 20.45 -6.15
C SER A 66 27.35 21.36 -6.16
N LYS A 67 28.55 20.79 -6.02
CA LYS A 67 29.81 21.54 -6.10
C LYS A 67 29.99 22.23 -7.46
N THR A 68 29.37 21.71 -8.52
CA THR A 68 29.54 22.19 -9.90
C THR A 68 28.52 23.24 -10.28
N THR A 69 27.27 23.11 -9.82
CA THR A 69 26.15 23.97 -10.25
C THR A 69 25.60 24.85 -9.14
N ASN A 70 26.07 24.68 -7.90
CA ASN A 70 25.55 25.29 -6.68
C ASN A 70 24.02 25.13 -6.50
N LYS A 71 23.42 24.14 -7.18
CA LYS A 71 22.01 23.79 -7.04
C LYS A 71 21.83 22.78 -5.92
N ILE A 72 20.70 22.85 -5.22
CA ILE A 72 20.31 21.86 -4.21
C ILE A 72 20.21 20.48 -4.87
N VAL A 73 20.98 19.53 -4.36
CA VAL A 73 21.00 18.12 -4.80
C VAL A 73 20.33 17.18 -3.81
N SER A 74 20.16 17.61 -2.56
CA SER A 74 19.39 16.88 -1.56
C SER A 74 18.70 17.83 -0.58
N GLN A 75 17.41 17.60 -0.34
CA GLN A 75 16.64 18.33 0.66
C GLN A 75 17.09 17.98 2.09
N SER A 76 16.88 18.92 3.00
CA SER A 76 17.06 18.69 4.43
C SER A 76 16.09 17.60 4.91
N HIS A 77 16.58 16.74 5.80
CA HIS A 77 15.80 15.60 6.30
C HIS A 77 16.35 15.11 7.65
N PHE A 78 15.59 14.21 8.27
CA PHE A 78 15.98 13.53 9.50
C PHE A 78 16.55 12.14 9.16
N SER A 79 17.69 11.81 9.76
CA SER A 79 18.31 10.48 9.68
C SER A 79 18.29 9.80 11.03
N PHE A 80 18.09 8.48 11.06
CA PHE A 80 18.08 7.68 12.28
C PHE A 80 19.16 6.60 12.15
N ARG A 81 20.20 6.70 12.98
CA ARG A 81 21.36 5.79 12.90
C ARG A 81 21.73 5.22 14.26
N THR A 82 22.19 3.98 14.25
CA THR A 82 22.79 3.33 15.42
C THR A 82 24.19 3.90 15.70
N LYS A 83 24.78 3.54 16.84
CA LYS A 83 26.16 3.94 17.19
C LYS A 83 27.19 3.49 16.16
N ASP A 84 26.93 2.38 15.48
CA ASP A 84 27.82 1.81 14.45
C ASP A 84 27.56 2.42 13.06
N GLY A 85 26.67 3.41 12.96
CA GLY A 85 26.35 4.11 11.72
C GLY A 85 25.34 3.41 10.82
N THR A 86 24.78 2.27 11.23
CA THR A 86 23.74 1.54 10.49
C THR A 86 22.36 2.18 10.68
N ASP A 87 21.41 1.85 9.80
CA ASP A 87 20.04 2.36 9.88
C ASP A 87 19.33 1.84 11.15
N ALA A 88 18.79 2.76 11.95
CA ALA A 88 18.13 2.42 13.21
C ALA A 88 16.63 2.09 13.07
N HIS A 89 16.02 2.31 11.90
CA HIS A 89 14.62 1.99 11.70
C HIS A 89 14.35 0.49 11.81
N LYS A 90 13.11 0.15 12.18
CA LYS A 90 12.60 -1.22 12.09
C LYS A 90 12.61 -1.70 10.63
N ILE A 91 12.92 -2.97 10.36
CA ILE A 91 13.07 -3.54 8.99
C ILE A 91 11.88 -3.27 8.05
N PHE A 92 10.64 -3.29 8.57
CA PHE A 92 9.41 -3.03 7.79
C PHE A 92 8.98 -1.55 7.78
N CYS A 93 9.80 -0.65 8.32
CA CYS A 93 9.59 0.79 8.22
C CYS A 93 9.85 1.24 6.79
N ASP A 94 8.98 2.10 6.23
CA ASP A 94 9.14 2.58 4.86
C ASP A 94 10.42 3.43 4.68
N HIS A 95 10.93 4.03 5.77
CA HIS A 95 12.19 4.77 5.82
C HIS A 95 13.45 3.91 6.00
N TYR A 96 13.31 2.62 6.34
CA TYR A 96 14.47 1.75 6.53
C TYR A 96 15.29 1.59 5.26
N ASN A 97 16.62 1.60 5.35
CA ASN A 97 17.53 1.51 4.22
C ASN A 97 18.74 0.59 4.48
N GLY A 98 18.62 -0.35 5.43
CA GLY A 98 19.63 -1.39 5.65
C GLY A 98 19.67 -2.45 4.53
N ASP A 99 20.74 -3.22 4.49
CA ASP A 99 20.98 -4.25 3.46
C ASP A 99 19.98 -5.41 3.54
N ASP A 100 19.45 -5.68 4.73
CA ASP A 100 18.40 -6.65 5.04
C ASP A 100 16.98 -6.08 4.88
N LYS A 101 16.83 -4.92 4.19
CA LYS A 101 15.52 -4.36 3.88
C LYS A 101 14.65 -5.37 3.15
N GLN A 102 13.60 -5.81 3.83
CA GLN A 102 12.57 -6.64 3.21
C GLN A 102 11.81 -5.80 2.18
N ILE A 103 11.71 -6.31 0.94
CA ILE A 103 10.91 -5.67 -0.10
C ILE A 103 9.45 -5.93 0.24
N ASP A 104 8.75 -4.90 0.67
CA ASP A 104 7.30 -4.92 0.80
C ASP A 104 6.67 -3.87 -0.11
N SER A 105 5.46 -4.13 -0.60
CA SER A 105 4.65 -3.24 -1.44
C SER A 105 4.20 -1.95 -0.72
N SER A 106 4.83 -1.61 0.39
CA SER A 106 4.35 -0.63 1.37
C SER A 106 4.54 0.81 0.97
N LYS A 107 5.46 1.11 0.04
CA LYS A 107 5.65 2.48 -0.48
C LYS A 107 4.36 3.06 -1.07
N ASP A 108 3.45 2.21 -1.54
CA ASP A 108 2.14 2.59 -2.07
C ASP A 108 1.10 2.91 -0.96
N GLY A 109 1.40 2.57 0.29
CA GLY A 109 0.54 2.80 1.43
C GLY A 109 0.54 4.25 1.91
N PHE A 110 1.63 5.01 1.67
CA PHE A 110 1.74 6.39 2.12
C PHE A 110 0.84 7.32 1.29
N ILE A 111 -0.30 7.68 1.85
CA ILE A 111 -1.21 8.67 1.26
C ILE A 111 -0.62 10.06 1.50
N LYS A 112 -0.72 10.96 0.52
CA LYS A 112 -0.44 12.38 0.71
C LYS A 112 -1.71 13.16 0.44
N LEU A 113 -2.36 13.66 1.48
CA LEU A 113 -3.57 14.47 1.33
C LEU A 113 -3.25 15.90 0.87
N GLY A 114 -2.08 16.44 1.22
CA GLY A 114 -1.69 17.81 0.87
C GLY A 114 -1.42 18.07 -0.61
N THR A 115 -1.07 17.03 -1.39
CA THR A 115 -0.67 17.16 -2.80
C THR A 115 -1.69 16.58 -3.79
N SER A 116 -2.74 15.91 -3.31
CA SER A 116 -3.74 15.27 -4.17
C SER A 116 -4.87 16.25 -4.48
N GLY A 117 -4.89 16.78 -5.71
CA GLY A 117 -5.88 17.75 -6.18
C GLY A 117 -7.29 17.19 -6.42
N SER A 118 -7.62 16.02 -5.89
CA SER A 118 -8.98 15.46 -6.03
C SER A 118 -9.90 15.98 -4.93
N GLU A 119 -11.15 16.30 -5.30
CA GLU A 119 -12.19 16.77 -4.39
C GLU A 119 -12.46 15.77 -3.25
N ILE A 120 -12.36 14.46 -3.53
CA ILE A 120 -12.44 13.42 -2.49
C ILE A 120 -11.32 13.58 -1.47
N THR A 121 -10.07 13.77 -1.91
CA THR A 121 -8.94 13.95 -1.00
C THR A 121 -9.10 15.22 -0.17
N SER A 122 -9.63 16.30 -0.76
CA SER A 122 -9.94 17.53 -0.04
C SER A 122 -10.97 17.31 1.07
N ILE A 123 -12.06 16.58 0.79
CA ILE A 123 -13.06 16.21 1.79
C ILE A 123 -12.46 15.35 2.90
N ILE A 124 -11.64 14.35 2.55
CA ILE A 124 -10.97 13.52 3.56
C ILE A 124 -9.99 14.35 4.40
N ARG A 125 -9.22 15.25 3.79
CA ARG A 125 -8.31 16.18 4.50
C ARG A 125 -9.08 17.03 5.50
N GLU A 126 -10.20 17.61 5.07
CA GLU A 126 -11.07 18.42 5.92
C GLU A 126 -11.65 17.61 7.09
N LEU A 127 -12.07 16.34 6.87
CA LEU A 127 -12.51 15.46 7.94
C LEU A 127 -11.40 15.19 8.97
N VAL A 128 -10.14 15.09 8.52
CA VAL A 128 -8.98 14.91 9.40
C VAL A 128 -8.72 16.16 10.21
N CYS A 129 -8.71 17.34 9.58
CA CYS A 129 -8.57 18.61 10.30
C CYS A 129 -9.63 18.75 11.38
N ARG A 130 -10.91 18.48 11.06
CA ARG A 130 -12.01 18.51 12.05
C ARG A 130 -11.80 17.51 13.17
N GLY A 131 -11.31 16.31 12.85
CA GLY A 131 -11.02 15.28 13.86
C GLY A 131 -9.99 15.73 14.89
N ILE A 132 -8.94 16.42 14.42
CA ILE A 132 -7.89 16.97 15.29
C ILE A 132 -8.40 18.18 16.08
N GLU A 133 -9.04 19.14 15.41
CA GLU A 133 -9.56 20.36 16.05
C GLU A 133 -10.64 20.11 17.11
N HIS A 134 -11.44 19.06 16.93
CA HIS A 134 -12.51 18.69 17.85
C HIS A 134 -12.16 17.49 18.75
N GLU A 135 -10.86 17.15 18.84
CA GLU A 135 -10.33 16.15 19.78
C GLU A 135 -10.96 14.75 19.64
N GLU A 136 -11.49 14.41 18.47
CA GLU A 136 -11.99 13.06 18.20
C GLU A 136 -10.85 12.06 17.97
N PHE A 137 -9.70 12.57 17.53
CA PHE A 137 -8.37 11.94 17.49
C PHE A 137 -7.31 13.03 17.32
N ASN A 138 -6.03 12.71 17.49
CA ASN A 138 -4.94 13.66 17.30
C ASN A 138 -3.81 13.07 16.43
N GLN A 139 -2.75 13.84 16.19
CA GLN A 139 -1.61 13.36 15.39
C GLN A 139 -0.81 12.23 16.07
N GLU A 140 -0.86 12.13 17.39
CA GLU A 140 -0.31 11.00 18.12
C GLU A 140 -1.06 9.71 17.79
N ASP A 141 -2.39 9.76 17.71
CA ASP A 141 -3.22 8.60 17.32
C ASP A 141 -2.87 8.13 15.90
N ILE A 142 -2.65 9.09 14.97
CA ILE A 142 -2.21 8.78 13.60
C ILE A 142 -0.83 8.09 13.63
N ARG A 143 0.14 8.62 14.37
CA ARG A 143 1.46 7.99 14.58
C ARG A 143 1.30 6.59 15.18
N ASN A 144 0.47 6.44 16.19
CA ASN A 144 0.25 5.17 16.89
C ASN A 144 -0.41 4.12 15.98
N MET A 145 -1.32 4.51 15.09
CA MET A 145 -1.89 3.61 14.08
C MET A 145 -0.81 3.12 13.10
N ARG A 146 0.09 4.01 12.66
CA ARG A 146 1.21 3.65 11.77
C ARG A 146 2.19 2.70 12.46
N ARG A 147 2.47 2.92 13.74
CA ARG A 147 3.27 2.02 14.58
C ARG A 147 2.61 0.65 14.70
N TRP A 148 1.33 0.61 15.08
CA TRP A 148 0.54 -0.62 15.20
C TRP A 148 0.62 -1.44 13.92
N PHE A 149 0.49 -0.79 12.76
CA PHE A 149 0.58 -1.50 11.49
C PHE A 149 1.99 -2.01 11.20
N THR A 150 3.02 -1.22 11.51
CA THR A 150 4.42 -1.63 11.33
C THR A 150 4.78 -2.81 12.23
N GLU A 151 4.25 -2.85 13.44
CA GLU A 151 4.42 -3.97 14.38
C GLU A 151 3.66 -5.21 13.91
N LEU A 152 2.45 -5.03 13.37
CA LEU A 152 1.73 -6.15 12.77
C LEU A 152 2.49 -6.71 11.56
N ARG A 153 3.17 -5.89 10.76
CA ARG A 153 4.04 -6.38 9.67
C ARG A 153 5.14 -7.32 10.15
N GLN A 154 5.58 -7.16 11.39
CA GLN A 154 6.65 -7.96 11.99
C GLN A 154 6.15 -9.30 12.55
N SER A 155 4.84 -9.48 12.75
CA SER A 155 4.31 -10.65 13.46
C SER A 155 4.16 -11.91 12.59
N GLY A 156 4.25 -11.78 11.26
CA GLY A 156 4.16 -12.93 10.35
C GLY A 156 4.64 -12.64 8.94
N THR A 157 5.46 -13.52 8.40
CA THR A 157 6.01 -13.42 7.04
C THR A 157 5.81 -14.71 6.25
N PHE A 158 5.86 -14.61 4.93
CA PHE A 158 5.88 -15.74 4.02
C PHE A 158 6.70 -15.41 2.77
N SER A 159 7.10 -16.43 2.01
CA SER A 159 7.76 -16.23 0.71
C SER A 159 6.85 -16.54 -0.47
N VAL A 160 6.98 -15.74 -1.54
CA VAL A 160 6.38 -16.03 -2.84
C VAL A 160 7.45 -16.65 -3.73
N ASN A 161 7.39 -17.96 -3.97
CA ASN A 161 8.43 -18.71 -4.67
C ASN A 161 7.91 -19.36 -5.96
N TYR A 162 7.03 -18.67 -6.69
CA TYR A 162 6.49 -19.16 -7.96
C TYR A 162 6.57 -18.09 -9.06
N SER A 163 6.46 -18.53 -10.32
CA SER A 163 6.50 -17.64 -11.47
C SER A 163 5.32 -16.65 -11.49
N PRO A 164 5.53 -15.35 -11.78
CA PRO A 164 4.44 -14.40 -11.92
C PRO A 164 3.48 -14.77 -13.07
N HIS A 165 3.92 -15.56 -14.04
CA HIS A 165 3.07 -16.11 -15.11
C HIS A 165 1.89 -16.93 -14.57
N MET A 166 1.99 -17.48 -13.35
CA MET A 166 0.91 -18.22 -12.71
C MET A 166 -0.37 -17.39 -12.57
N ILE A 167 -0.25 -16.08 -12.32
CA ILE A 167 -1.40 -15.18 -12.19
C ILE A 167 -2.23 -15.15 -13.47
N ASN A 168 -1.57 -15.05 -14.62
CA ASN A 168 -2.25 -15.00 -15.92
C ASN A 168 -2.64 -16.40 -16.42
N LEU A 169 -1.90 -17.44 -16.06
CA LEU A 169 -2.25 -18.82 -16.40
C LEU A 169 -3.55 -19.25 -15.70
N VAL A 170 -3.70 -18.95 -14.40
CA VAL A 170 -4.96 -19.16 -13.67
C VAL A 170 -6.10 -18.33 -14.27
N ARG A 171 -5.84 -17.06 -14.59
CA ARG A 171 -6.82 -16.23 -15.29
C ARG A 171 -7.27 -16.87 -16.62
N ALA A 172 -6.33 -17.42 -17.40
CA ALA A 172 -6.61 -18.06 -18.67
C ALA A 172 -7.42 -19.35 -18.51
N SER A 173 -7.19 -20.16 -17.46
CA SER A 173 -7.96 -21.38 -17.23
C SER A 173 -9.44 -21.10 -16.96
N MET A 174 -9.76 -19.95 -16.37
CA MET A 174 -11.14 -19.52 -16.09
C MET A 174 -11.93 -19.04 -17.31
N TYR A 175 -11.29 -18.70 -18.44
CA TYR A 175 -11.98 -18.30 -19.67
C TYR A 175 -12.40 -19.48 -20.56
N SER A 176 -12.04 -20.71 -20.18
CA SER A 176 -12.29 -21.90 -21.01
C SER A 176 -13.78 -22.17 -21.18
N ARG A 177 -14.22 -22.38 -22.43
CA ARG A 177 -15.57 -22.91 -22.70
C ARG A 177 -15.58 -24.40 -22.39
N LYS A 178 -16.68 -24.89 -21.83
CA LYS A 178 -16.90 -26.33 -21.56
C LYS A 178 -16.77 -27.11 -22.88
N GLY A 179 -15.84 -28.06 -22.96
CA GLY A 179 -15.58 -28.89 -24.15
C GLY A 179 -14.47 -28.39 -25.08
N GLU A 180 -13.71 -27.36 -24.71
CA GLU A 180 -12.43 -27.06 -25.37
C GLU A 180 -11.32 -27.91 -24.74
N ASP A 181 -10.80 -28.89 -25.49
CA ASP A 181 -9.82 -29.85 -24.98
C ASP A 181 -8.40 -29.56 -25.52
N THR A 182 -8.30 -28.75 -26.58
CA THR A 182 -7.05 -28.46 -27.29
C THR A 182 -6.96 -27.01 -27.71
N TYR A 183 -5.72 -26.50 -27.79
CA TYR A 183 -5.45 -25.19 -28.37
C TYR A 183 -5.69 -25.21 -29.89
N ILE A 184 -6.49 -24.26 -30.37
CA ILE A 184 -6.73 -24.02 -31.80
C ILE A 184 -6.09 -22.68 -32.16
N PHE A 185 -5.09 -22.74 -33.04
CA PHE A 185 -4.46 -21.56 -33.63
C PHE A 185 -5.43 -20.90 -34.61
N ASP A 186 -5.55 -19.58 -34.52
CA ASP A 186 -6.38 -18.75 -35.40
C ASP A 186 -5.56 -17.51 -35.79
N GLU A 187 -5.06 -17.50 -37.04
CA GLU A 187 -4.19 -16.46 -37.57
C GLU A 187 -4.89 -15.09 -37.60
N GLU A 188 -6.21 -15.05 -37.84
CA GLU A 188 -6.94 -13.79 -37.99
C GLU A 188 -7.00 -12.98 -36.69
N ARG A 189 -6.72 -13.62 -35.54
CA ARG A 189 -6.65 -12.95 -34.24
C ARG A 189 -5.63 -11.83 -34.21
N LYS A 190 -4.48 -11.96 -34.89
CA LYS A 190 -3.43 -10.94 -34.90
C LYS A 190 -3.89 -9.59 -35.47
N ASN A 191 -4.93 -9.61 -36.30
CA ASN A 191 -5.50 -8.43 -36.92
C ASN A 191 -6.52 -7.70 -36.02
N LYS A 192 -6.84 -8.26 -34.84
CA LYS A 192 -7.80 -7.67 -33.91
C LYS A 192 -7.11 -6.66 -33.00
N SER A 193 -7.77 -5.54 -32.73
CA SER A 193 -7.23 -4.44 -31.90
C SER A 193 -6.95 -4.83 -30.44
N TRP A 194 -7.54 -5.93 -29.96
CA TRP A 194 -7.35 -6.45 -28.60
C TRP A 194 -6.30 -7.56 -28.52
N PHE A 195 -5.68 -7.94 -29.64
CA PHE A 195 -4.71 -9.04 -29.66
C PHE A 195 -3.45 -8.70 -28.83
N ASP A 196 -3.09 -9.61 -27.93
CA ASP A 196 -1.84 -9.58 -27.17
C ASP A 196 -1.20 -10.96 -27.23
N ILE A 197 0.04 -11.02 -27.72
CA ILE A 197 0.76 -12.29 -27.87
C ILE A 197 0.92 -13.04 -26.54
N ASN A 198 1.07 -12.34 -25.42
CA ASN A 198 1.20 -13.00 -24.12
C ASN A 198 -0.13 -13.62 -23.68
N ASP A 199 -1.26 -12.93 -23.90
CA ASP A 199 -2.59 -13.49 -23.61
C ASP A 199 -2.85 -14.76 -24.45
N GLU A 200 -2.39 -14.78 -25.71
CA GLU A 200 -2.47 -15.95 -26.58
C GLU A 200 -1.56 -17.11 -26.10
N VAL A 201 -0.36 -16.79 -25.59
CA VAL A 201 0.53 -17.79 -24.94
C VAL A 201 -0.14 -18.42 -23.73
N TYR A 202 -0.74 -17.64 -22.83
CA TYR A 202 -1.44 -18.21 -21.66
C TYR A 202 -2.64 -19.05 -22.09
N ARG A 203 -3.37 -18.62 -23.13
CA ARG A 203 -4.47 -19.38 -23.73
C ARG A 203 -3.99 -20.74 -24.24
N SER A 204 -2.83 -20.82 -24.87
CA SER A 204 -2.23 -22.07 -25.33
C SER A 204 -1.74 -22.93 -24.16
N LEU A 205 -0.92 -22.36 -23.28
CA LEU A 205 -0.32 -23.07 -22.14
C LEU A 205 -1.35 -23.71 -21.22
N ARG A 206 -2.53 -23.11 -21.04
CA ARG A 206 -3.56 -23.70 -20.17
C ARG A 206 -3.92 -25.14 -20.56
N PHE A 207 -3.88 -25.48 -21.85
CA PHE A 207 -4.19 -26.83 -22.34
C PHE A 207 -3.11 -27.85 -22.01
N LYS A 208 -1.88 -27.39 -21.75
CA LYS A 208 -0.81 -28.23 -21.20
C LYS A 208 -1.05 -28.57 -19.72
N TYR A 209 -1.88 -27.78 -19.03
CA TYR A 209 -2.18 -27.90 -17.60
C TYR A 209 -3.69 -28.03 -17.34
N PRO A 210 -4.36 -29.08 -17.85
CA PRO A 210 -5.81 -29.22 -17.73
C PRO A 210 -6.31 -29.38 -16.28
N SER A 211 -5.44 -29.81 -15.36
CA SER A 211 -5.74 -29.89 -13.93
C SER A 211 -5.70 -28.54 -13.20
N LEU A 212 -5.25 -27.45 -13.85
CA LEU A 212 -5.30 -26.09 -13.31
C LEU A 212 -6.71 -25.51 -13.43
N MET A 213 -7.68 -26.20 -12.81
CA MET A 213 -9.06 -25.73 -12.70
C MET A 213 -9.31 -25.26 -11.28
N ILE A 214 -9.60 -23.97 -11.13
CA ILE A 214 -10.04 -23.41 -9.86
C ILE A 214 -11.52 -23.77 -9.68
N ASP A 215 -11.84 -24.52 -8.62
CA ASP A 215 -13.22 -24.78 -8.25
C ASP A 215 -13.87 -23.49 -7.73
N MET A 216 -14.65 -22.84 -8.60
CA MET A 216 -15.35 -21.60 -8.27
C MET A 216 -16.62 -21.80 -7.44
N THR A 217 -17.03 -23.06 -7.18
CA THR A 217 -18.14 -23.34 -6.25
C THR A 217 -17.69 -23.19 -4.79
N ASN A 218 -16.39 -23.35 -4.53
CA ASN A 218 -15.80 -23.01 -3.24
C ASN A 218 -15.78 -21.48 -3.05
N LYS A 219 -16.51 -21.01 -2.03
CA LYS A 219 -16.60 -19.58 -1.69
C LYS A 219 -15.24 -18.95 -1.37
N ASP A 220 -14.28 -19.74 -0.87
CA ASP A 220 -12.95 -19.24 -0.58
C ASP A 220 -12.22 -18.80 -1.85
N ASN A 221 -12.50 -19.45 -2.99
CA ASN A 221 -11.92 -19.12 -4.29
C ASN A 221 -12.56 -17.91 -4.98
N ALA A 222 -13.55 -17.24 -4.36
CA ALA A 222 -14.24 -16.13 -4.98
C ALA A 222 -13.31 -14.95 -5.35
N ILE A 223 -12.16 -14.80 -4.69
CA ILE A 223 -11.20 -13.73 -5.02
C ILE A 223 -10.60 -13.89 -6.43
N PHE A 224 -10.52 -15.13 -6.96
CA PHE A 224 -9.98 -15.39 -8.30
C PHE A 224 -10.85 -14.76 -9.41
N TYR A 225 -12.14 -14.53 -9.17
CA TYR A 225 -13.00 -13.79 -10.10
C TYR A 225 -12.46 -12.38 -10.41
N ASN A 226 -11.70 -11.76 -9.50
CA ASN A 226 -11.10 -10.45 -9.74
C ASN A 226 -10.03 -10.50 -10.85
N LEU A 227 -9.35 -11.63 -11.03
CA LEU A 227 -8.38 -11.80 -12.12
C LEU A 227 -9.05 -11.77 -13.49
N VAL A 228 -10.27 -12.31 -13.57
CA VAL A 228 -11.07 -12.35 -14.80
C VAL A 228 -11.73 -10.99 -15.07
N ASN A 229 -12.27 -10.37 -14.02
CA ASN A 229 -13.10 -9.17 -14.13
C ASN A 229 -12.29 -7.86 -14.19
N SER A 230 -10.98 -7.88 -13.90
CA SER A 230 -10.18 -6.66 -13.88
C SER A 230 -8.73 -6.86 -14.30
N THR A 231 -8.41 -6.45 -15.53
CA THR A 231 -7.02 -6.42 -16.05
C THR A 231 -6.08 -5.61 -15.16
N ILE A 232 -6.56 -4.52 -14.54
CA ILE A 232 -5.76 -3.70 -13.62
C ILE A 232 -5.37 -4.50 -12.38
N PHE A 233 -6.33 -5.23 -11.80
CA PHE A 233 -6.10 -6.10 -10.66
C PHE A 233 -5.11 -7.22 -11.00
N THR A 234 -5.28 -7.87 -12.15
CA THR A 234 -4.37 -8.93 -12.63
C THR A 234 -2.95 -8.41 -12.83
N LYS A 235 -2.79 -7.25 -13.49
CA LYS A 235 -1.48 -6.60 -13.64
C LYS A 235 -0.86 -6.21 -12.31
N GLN A 236 -1.68 -5.85 -11.31
CA GLN A 236 -1.20 -5.56 -9.96
C GLN A 236 -0.70 -6.82 -9.25
N ALA A 237 -1.48 -7.90 -9.23
CA ALA A 237 -1.07 -9.16 -8.63
C ALA A 237 0.20 -9.72 -9.31
N TYR A 238 0.26 -9.71 -10.65
CA TYR A 238 1.46 -10.10 -11.41
C TYR A 238 2.69 -9.29 -10.98
N ARG A 239 2.58 -7.95 -10.90
CA ARG A 239 3.69 -7.08 -10.51
C ARG A 239 4.15 -7.33 -9.08
N LEU A 240 3.24 -7.60 -8.14
CA LEU A 240 3.58 -7.93 -6.76
C LEU A 240 4.37 -9.24 -6.69
N VAL A 241 3.90 -10.30 -7.35
CA VAL A 241 4.64 -11.57 -7.44
C VAL A 241 6.00 -11.36 -8.08
N ALA A 242 6.07 -10.68 -9.24
CA ALA A 242 7.34 -10.48 -9.94
C ALA A 242 8.37 -9.67 -9.12
N ARG A 243 7.90 -8.66 -8.39
CA ARG A 243 8.79 -7.79 -7.58
C ARG A 243 9.26 -8.49 -6.31
N ASP A 244 8.39 -9.24 -5.65
CA ASP A 244 8.63 -9.76 -4.31
C ASP A 244 8.97 -11.27 -4.30
N ARG A 245 9.14 -11.88 -5.48
CA ARG A 245 9.54 -13.28 -5.64
C ARG A 245 10.88 -13.54 -4.95
N GLY A 246 10.94 -14.60 -4.14
CA GLY A 246 12.14 -14.99 -3.40
C GLY A 246 12.42 -14.20 -2.12
N TYR A 247 11.63 -13.16 -1.83
CA TYR A 247 11.74 -12.39 -0.58
C TYR A 247 10.73 -12.85 0.46
N GLN A 248 11.01 -12.52 1.73
CA GLN A 248 10.02 -12.62 2.79
C GLN A 248 9.13 -11.39 2.77
N VAL A 249 7.83 -11.61 2.64
CA VAL A 249 6.81 -10.58 2.60
C VAL A 249 5.85 -10.75 3.77
N TYR A 250 5.28 -9.65 4.22
CA TYR A 250 4.30 -9.65 5.31
C TYR A 250 3.03 -10.43 4.92
N ASP A 251 2.59 -11.33 5.81
CA ASP A 251 1.32 -12.06 5.65
C ASP A 251 0.12 -11.16 5.96
N ARG A 252 -0.51 -10.66 4.90
CA ARG A 252 -1.63 -9.72 5.01
C ARG A 252 -2.92 -10.38 5.46
N ARG A 253 -3.02 -11.72 5.49
CA ARG A 253 -4.23 -12.41 5.99
C ARG A 253 -4.54 -12.04 7.44
N LEU A 254 -3.51 -11.68 8.21
CA LEU A 254 -3.64 -11.17 9.58
C LEU A 254 -4.47 -9.88 9.68
N LEU A 255 -4.63 -9.15 8.57
CA LEU A 255 -5.46 -7.94 8.52
C LEU A 255 -6.93 -8.20 8.20
N LYS A 256 -7.34 -9.44 7.90
CA LYS A 256 -8.66 -9.74 7.30
C LYS A 256 -9.81 -9.05 8.03
N ASP A 257 -9.94 -9.29 9.33
CA ASP A 257 -11.04 -8.76 10.13
C ASP A 257 -11.02 -7.23 10.16
N LYS A 258 -9.82 -6.65 10.25
CA LYS A 258 -9.60 -5.19 10.27
C LYS A 258 -9.92 -4.57 8.90
N TYR A 259 -9.56 -5.25 7.82
CA TYR A 259 -9.85 -4.82 6.45
C TYR A 259 -11.36 -4.83 6.18
N GLU A 260 -12.04 -5.90 6.56
CA GLU A 260 -13.49 -6.03 6.40
C GLU A 260 -14.25 -4.98 7.23
N ALA A 261 -13.85 -4.76 8.49
CA ALA A 261 -14.40 -3.69 9.31
C ALA A 261 -14.20 -2.30 8.67
N THR A 262 -13.00 -2.05 8.14
CA THR A 262 -12.68 -0.78 7.46
C THR A 262 -13.55 -0.56 6.23
N ILE A 263 -13.79 -1.60 5.43
CA ILE A 263 -14.72 -1.54 4.29
C ILE A 263 -16.14 -1.20 4.77
N ARG A 264 -16.63 -1.84 5.84
CA ARG A 264 -17.98 -1.59 6.37
C ARG A 264 -18.13 -0.16 6.85
N ILE A 265 -17.12 0.39 7.55
CA ILE A 265 -17.10 1.80 7.94
C ILE A 265 -17.04 2.72 6.73
N ALA A 266 -16.16 2.45 5.77
CA ALA A 266 -16.05 3.24 4.54
C ALA A 266 -17.37 3.29 3.77
N GLN A 267 -18.13 2.18 3.71
CA GLN A 267 -19.46 2.14 3.11
C GLN A 267 -20.50 2.94 3.89
N LYS A 268 -20.43 2.94 5.24
CA LYS A 268 -21.31 3.77 6.07
C LYS A 268 -20.99 5.26 5.85
N ILE A 269 -19.71 5.64 5.87
CA ILE A 269 -19.24 7.00 5.59
C ILE A 269 -19.75 7.50 4.23
N THR A 270 -19.59 6.71 3.17
CA THR A 270 -20.06 7.13 1.84
C THR A 270 -21.56 7.34 1.81
N ARG A 271 -22.37 6.53 2.51
CA ARG A 271 -23.83 6.70 2.59
C ARG A 271 -24.26 7.95 3.38
N HIS A 272 -23.48 8.36 4.38
CA HIS A 272 -23.79 9.53 5.21
C HIS A 272 -23.32 10.86 4.60
N HIS A 273 -22.42 10.83 3.62
CA HIS A 273 -21.89 12.04 2.97
C HIS A 273 -22.30 12.11 1.50
N GLU A 274 -23.20 13.04 1.14
CA GLU A 274 -23.84 13.11 -0.18
C GLU A 274 -22.84 13.07 -1.35
N PHE A 275 -21.79 13.88 -1.28
CA PHE A 275 -20.77 13.91 -2.33
C PHE A 275 -20.03 12.56 -2.47
N LEU A 276 -19.61 11.96 -1.35
CA LEU A 276 -18.92 10.68 -1.35
C LEU A 276 -19.84 9.56 -1.86
N PHE A 277 -21.13 9.58 -1.48
CA PHE A 277 -22.13 8.66 -2.01
C PHE A 277 -22.21 8.71 -3.53
N ARG A 278 -22.26 9.93 -4.08
CA ARG A 278 -22.37 10.15 -5.53
C ARG A 278 -21.14 9.68 -6.28
N LYS A 279 -19.94 9.91 -5.74
CA LYS A 279 -18.65 9.62 -6.41
C LYS A 279 -18.13 8.21 -6.18
N ILE A 280 -18.40 7.60 -5.02
CA ILE A 280 -17.86 6.30 -4.62
C ILE A 280 -19.02 5.30 -4.51
N ARG A 281 -19.48 4.80 -5.67
CA ARG A 281 -20.63 3.90 -5.76
C ARG A 281 -20.21 2.43 -5.71
N GLY A 282 -20.80 1.70 -4.76
CA GLY A 282 -20.63 0.25 -4.63
C GLY A 282 -19.30 -0.17 -3.99
N LEU A 283 -19.20 -1.48 -3.72
CA LEU A 283 -18.09 -2.06 -2.94
C LEU A 283 -16.73 -1.92 -3.65
N SER A 284 -16.68 -2.11 -4.97
CA SER A 284 -15.44 -2.00 -5.74
C SER A 284 -14.83 -0.60 -5.70
N ALA A 285 -15.66 0.45 -5.77
CA ALA A 285 -15.19 1.83 -5.69
C ALA A 285 -14.66 2.17 -4.29
N VAL A 286 -15.32 1.68 -3.24
CA VAL A 286 -14.86 1.84 -1.84
C VAL A 286 -13.49 1.20 -1.65
N LYS A 287 -13.33 -0.06 -2.07
CA LYS A 287 -12.07 -0.80 -1.95
C LYS A 287 -10.88 -0.15 -2.67
N LYS A 288 -11.15 0.61 -3.74
CA LYS A 288 -10.12 1.33 -4.53
C LYS A 288 -9.80 2.72 -3.98
N ASN A 289 -10.57 3.24 -3.03
CA ASN A 289 -10.38 4.59 -2.52
C ASN A 289 -9.47 4.60 -1.28
N ASN A 290 -8.16 4.74 -1.51
CA ASN A 290 -7.17 4.73 -0.42
C ASN A 290 -7.42 5.80 0.65
N PRO A 291 -7.69 7.09 0.32
CA PRO A 291 -7.95 8.11 1.34
C PRO A 291 -9.14 7.76 2.24
N LEU A 292 -10.23 7.28 1.66
CA LEU A 292 -11.41 6.84 2.41
C LEU A 292 -11.09 5.66 3.33
N LEU A 293 -10.34 4.66 2.83
CA LEU A 293 -9.94 3.51 3.64
C LEU A 293 -9.01 3.92 4.79
N ALA A 294 -8.08 4.85 4.57
CA ALA A 294 -7.18 5.33 5.61
C ALA A 294 -7.92 6.08 6.74
N VAL A 295 -8.85 6.99 6.41
CA VAL A 295 -9.64 7.67 7.45
C VAL A 295 -10.59 6.70 8.15
N SER A 296 -11.15 5.73 7.43
CA SER A 296 -12.01 4.69 8.02
C SER A 296 -11.23 3.81 9.00
N ALA A 297 -9.99 3.45 8.65
CA ALA A 297 -9.08 2.70 9.50
C ALA A 297 -8.69 3.51 10.75
N LEU A 298 -8.41 4.81 10.59
CA LEU A 298 -8.09 5.71 11.70
C LEU A 298 -9.26 5.80 12.68
N LEU A 299 -10.47 6.05 12.19
CA LEU A 299 -11.68 6.11 13.02
C LEU A 299 -11.93 4.80 13.76
N LEU A 300 -11.69 3.64 13.12
CA LEU A 300 -11.76 2.36 13.80
C LEU A 300 -10.66 2.20 14.85
N PHE A 301 -9.42 2.57 14.52
CA PHE A 301 -8.28 2.43 15.41
C PHE A 301 -8.49 3.20 16.72
N VAL A 302 -8.93 4.46 16.65
CA VAL A 302 -9.22 5.30 17.84
C VAL A 302 -10.53 4.96 18.54
N SER A 303 -11.26 3.99 18.00
CA SER A 303 -12.49 3.44 18.57
C SER A 303 -12.31 1.98 19.00
N ASP A 304 -11.08 1.52 19.21
CA ASP A 304 -10.77 0.12 19.57
C ASP A 304 -11.39 -0.92 18.63
N TRP A 305 -11.45 -0.57 17.34
CA TRP A 305 -12.09 -1.33 16.27
C TRP A 305 -13.60 -1.57 16.46
N ASN A 306 -14.27 -0.78 17.31
CA ASN A 306 -15.72 -0.80 17.47
C ASN A 306 -16.39 0.02 16.36
N GLU A 307 -17.15 -0.65 15.50
CA GLU A 307 -17.79 0.00 14.34
C GLU A 307 -18.81 1.08 14.72
N THR A 308 -19.56 0.87 15.81
CA THR A 308 -20.59 1.81 16.27
C THR A 308 -19.94 3.09 16.80
N SER A 309 -18.88 2.95 17.58
CA SER A 309 -18.08 4.09 18.06
C SER A 309 -17.47 4.86 16.90
N ALA A 310 -16.86 4.16 15.94
CA ALA A 310 -16.22 4.78 14.78
C ALA A 310 -17.20 5.59 13.91
N ILE A 311 -18.40 5.04 13.64
CA ILE A 311 -19.41 5.77 12.86
C ILE A 311 -19.99 6.95 13.64
N ASN A 312 -20.16 6.83 14.96
CA ASN A 312 -20.62 7.94 15.79
C ASN A 312 -19.62 9.09 15.78
N LYS A 313 -18.31 8.80 15.86
CA LYS A 313 -17.26 9.81 15.68
C LYS A 313 -17.39 10.50 14.32
N PHE A 314 -17.54 9.74 13.23
CA PHE A 314 -17.75 10.31 11.90
C PHE A 314 -18.98 11.22 11.82
N ILE A 315 -20.13 10.80 12.37
CA ILE A 315 -21.36 11.59 12.36
C ILE A 315 -21.15 12.93 13.08
N LYS A 316 -20.43 12.93 14.22
CA LYS A 316 -20.05 14.19 14.90
C LYS A 316 -19.20 15.08 14.00
N LEU A 317 -18.21 14.53 13.29
CA LEU A 317 -17.37 15.29 12.34
C LEU A 317 -18.15 15.91 11.18
N CYS A 318 -19.26 15.29 10.77
CA CYS A 318 -20.18 15.88 9.80
C CYS A 318 -21.03 17.01 10.38
N GLY A 319 -21.33 16.96 11.68
CA GLY A 319 -22.13 17.97 12.38
C GLY A 319 -21.37 19.23 12.79
N VAL A 320 -20.03 19.17 12.85
CA VAL A 320 -19.19 20.34 13.14
C VAL A 320 -18.96 21.18 11.86
N GLY A 321 -18.69 22.47 12.07
CA GLY A 321 -18.39 23.43 10.99
C GLY A 321 -17.10 23.11 10.24
N LYS A 322 -16.67 24.03 9.38
CA LYS A 322 -15.37 23.90 8.68
C LYS A 322 -14.21 24.05 9.66
N SER A 323 -13.11 23.36 9.36
CA SER A 323 -11.88 23.50 10.13
C SER A 323 -11.29 24.91 10.04
N LYS A 324 -10.64 25.37 11.11
CA LYS A 324 -9.95 26.67 11.17
C LYS A 324 -8.52 26.59 10.62
N ASN A 325 -7.86 25.45 10.81
CA ASN A 325 -6.50 25.14 10.41
C ASN A 325 -6.49 23.97 9.42
N ASN A 326 -6.39 24.30 8.13
CA ASN A 326 -6.44 23.31 7.06
C ASN A 326 -5.15 22.45 6.96
N ASP A 327 -4.07 22.79 7.65
CA ASP A 327 -2.77 22.15 7.45
C ASP A 327 -2.53 20.92 8.33
N GLU A 328 -3.33 20.72 9.38
CA GLU A 328 -3.25 19.55 10.25
C GLU A 328 -3.70 18.25 9.54
N GLY A 329 -4.57 18.38 8.54
CA GLY A 329 -5.04 17.27 7.71
C GLY A 329 -4.02 16.76 6.69
N ASN A 330 -2.85 17.40 6.55
CA ASN A 330 -1.79 16.92 5.66
C ASN A 330 -1.12 15.63 6.16
N VAL A 331 -1.41 15.24 7.40
CA VAL A 331 -0.74 14.19 8.15
C VAL A 331 -1.34 12.79 7.91
N ILE A 332 -2.35 12.59 7.06
CA ILE A 332 -2.75 11.19 6.76
C ILE A 332 -1.64 10.53 5.96
N GLY A 333 -0.99 9.56 6.60
CA GLY A 333 0.03 8.70 6.04
C GLY A 333 -0.25 7.27 6.48
N LEU A 334 -0.22 6.36 5.51
CA LEU A 334 -0.38 4.91 5.58
C LEU A 334 -1.82 4.36 5.63
N ASN A 335 -2.29 3.87 4.47
CA ASN A 335 -3.40 2.91 4.38
C ASN A 335 -2.86 1.49 4.65
N PRO A 336 -3.23 0.83 5.77
CA PRO A 336 -2.71 -0.49 6.10
C PRO A 336 -3.20 -1.59 5.15
N PHE A 337 -4.24 -1.32 4.36
CA PHE A 337 -4.88 -2.32 3.49
C PHE A 337 -4.54 -2.16 2.02
N ILE A 338 -3.48 -1.41 1.70
CA ILE A 338 -3.05 -1.22 0.32
C ILE A 338 -2.79 -2.59 -0.34
N HIS A 339 -3.45 -2.80 -1.49
CA HIS A 339 -3.36 -4.03 -2.27
C HIS A 339 -3.79 -5.31 -1.52
N TYR A 340 -4.57 -5.20 -0.43
CA TYR A 340 -5.01 -6.35 0.36
C TYR A 340 -5.62 -7.47 -0.52
N ASP A 341 -6.59 -7.14 -1.38
CA ASP A 341 -7.25 -8.13 -2.24
C ASP A 341 -6.27 -8.81 -3.22
N ALA A 342 -5.27 -8.08 -3.72
CA ALA A 342 -4.26 -8.62 -4.63
C ALA A 342 -3.30 -9.57 -3.89
N TRP A 343 -2.95 -9.25 -2.65
CA TRP A 343 -2.20 -10.16 -1.80
C TRP A 343 -3.02 -11.37 -1.37
N ASN A 344 -4.31 -11.20 -1.11
CA ASN A 344 -5.20 -12.32 -0.78
C ASN A 344 -5.25 -13.36 -1.92
N VAL A 345 -5.34 -12.93 -3.19
CA VAL A 345 -5.29 -13.88 -4.32
C VAL A 345 -3.91 -14.55 -4.45
N ILE A 346 -2.82 -13.84 -4.16
CA ILE A 346 -1.46 -14.40 -4.14
C ILE A 346 -1.32 -15.48 -3.07
N HIS A 347 -1.85 -15.24 -1.87
CA HIS A 347 -1.86 -16.22 -0.78
C HIS A 347 -2.67 -17.46 -1.14
N GLN A 348 -3.91 -17.27 -1.62
CA GLN A 348 -4.75 -18.40 -1.99
C GLN A 348 -4.13 -19.20 -3.14
N LEU A 349 -3.50 -18.53 -4.11
CA LEU A 349 -2.78 -19.22 -5.17
C LEU A 349 -1.63 -20.06 -4.62
N LYS A 350 -0.82 -19.50 -3.70
CA LYS A 350 0.26 -20.26 -3.03
C LYS A 350 -0.28 -21.50 -2.32
N ASP A 351 -1.39 -21.37 -1.59
CA ASP A 351 -2.01 -22.48 -0.86
C ASP A 351 -2.53 -23.56 -1.83
N LEU A 352 -3.14 -23.15 -2.96
CA LEU A 352 -3.58 -24.05 -4.02
C LEU A 352 -2.42 -24.72 -4.77
N MET A 353 -1.28 -24.06 -4.92
CA MET A 353 -0.13 -24.64 -5.63
C MET A 353 0.39 -25.94 -4.97
N VAL A 354 0.09 -26.19 -3.70
CA VAL A 354 0.41 -27.45 -3.03
C VAL A 354 -0.34 -28.65 -3.63
N THR A 355 -1.51 -28.42 -4.23
CA THR A 355 -2.36 -29.47 -4.80
C THR A 355 -2.32 -29.52 -6.33
N LEU A 356 -1.57 -28.61 -6.95
CA LEU A 356 -1.48 -28.46 -8.40
C LEU A 356 -0.17 -29.09 -8.95
N PRO A 357 -0.06 -29.29 -10.27
CA PRO A 357 1.17 -29.79 -10.90
C PRO A 357 2.40 -28.92 -10.58
N ASP A 358 3.59 -29.48 -10.77
CA ASP A 358 4.81 -28.69 -10.68
C ASP A 358 4.85 -27.63 -11.78
N PHE A 359 5.03 -26.38 -11.37
CA PHE A 359 5.15 -25.20 -12.24
C PHE A 359 6.51 -24.51 -12.09
N SER A 360 7.50 -25.21 -11.55
CA SER A 360 8.87 -24.71 -11.38
C SER A 360 9.49 -24.17 -12.68
N ASN A 361 9.17 -24.79 -13.82
CA ASN A 361 9.65 -24.43 -15.15
C ASN A 361 8.73 -23.47 -15.93
N LEU A 362 7.69 -22.90 -15.30
CA LEU A 362 6.68 -22.11 -16.03
C LEU A 362 7.25 -20.89 -16.77
N ASP A 363 8.33 -20.27 -16.25
CA ASP A 363 9.01 -19.17 -16.93
C ASP A 363 9.60 -19.61 -18.28
N GLU A 364 10.26 -20.77 -18.32
CA GLU A 364 10.86 -21.33 -19.53
C GLU A 364 9.80 -21.79 -20.53
N GLU A 365 8.74 -22.42 -20.03
CA GLU A 365 7.59 -22.85 -20.82
C GLU A 365 6.88 -21.66 -21.47
N PHE A 366 6.71 -20.56 -20.74
CA PHE A 366 6.17 -19.32 -21.28
C PHE A 366 7.06 -18.75 -22.38
N ALA A 367 8.38 -18.68 -22.17
CA ALA A 367 9.31 -18.16 -23.18
C ALA A 367 9.31 -19.01 -24.46
N LYS A 368 9.33 -20.34 -24.31
CA LYS A 368 9.29 -21.30 -25.42
C LYS A 368 8.00 -21.18 -26.22
N GLU A 369 6.86 -21.15 -25.54
CA GLU A 369 5.56 -21.06 -26.20
C GLU A 369 5.36 -19.70 -26.87
N LYS A 370 5.87 -18.63 -26.25
CA LYS A 370 5.90 -17.31 -26.87
C LYS A 370 6.70 -17.29 -28.15
N ALA A 371 7.89 -17.88 -28.18
CA ALA A 371 8.69 -17.99 -29.40
C ALA A 371 7.93 -18.74 -30.51
N ARG A 372 7.33 -19.89 -30.17
CA ARG A 372 6.54 -20.70 -31.11
C ARG A 372 5.36 -19.92 -31.70
N LEU A 373 4.59 -19.21 -30.86
CA LEU A 373 3.42 -18.46 -31.32
C LEU A 373 3.82 -17.19 -32.08
N THR A 374 4.88 -16.48 -31.67
CA THR A 374 5.42 -15.34 -32.44
C THR A 374 5.78 -15.76 -33.87
N GLU A 375 6.42 -16.92 -34.04
CA GLU A 375 6.73 -17.48 -35.36
C GLU A 375 5.46 -17.80 -36.16
N LEU A 376 4.48 -18.50 -35.55
CA LEU A 376 3.23 -18.86 -36.22
C LEU A 376 2.39 -17.65 -36.64
N TYR A 377 2.33 -16.62 -35.79
CA TYR A 377 1.62 -15.37 -36.09
C TYR A 377 2.40 -14.44 -37.03
N LYS A 378 3.71 -14.67 -37.23
CA LYS A 378 4.64 -13.83 -38.00
C LYS A 378 4.74 -12.41 -37.43
N LEU A 379 5.01 -12.31 -36.13
CA LEU A 379 5.08 -11.07 -35.35
C LEU A 379 6.51 -10.60 -35.08
#